data_AF-A0AAE0G9N6-F1
#
_entry.id   AF-A0AAE0G9N6-F1
#
_cell.length_a   1.000
_cell.length_b   1.000
_cell.length_c   1.000
_cell.angle_alpha   90.00
_cell.angle_beta   90.00
_cell.angle_gamma   90.00
#
_symmetry.space_group_name_H-M   'P 1'
#
loop_
_entity.id
_entity.type
_entity.pdbx_description
1 polymer ?
#
loop_
_entity_poly.entity_id
_entity_poly.type
_entity_poly.pdbx_seq_one_letter_code
_entity_poly.pdbx_strand_id
1 'polypeptide(L)'
;MDNVPRGAGVDLSAEQICLVIDYKGWSMFNAPPMKTSKETLSIFQNHYPERLGAAICYNPPTIFRAFWGMISPFIDPNTYTKINFLGPKDSNHNEVLSSLFHLDKLENALGGTSAVAFDFLEYEARMREEEKMFNPVQH
;
A
#
# COMPACT_ATOMS: atom_id res chain seq x y z
N MET A 1 -21.00 -5.86 -12.79
CA MET A 1 -19.98 -6.11 -11.75
C MET A 1 -19.80 -4.79 -11.06
N ASP A 2 -20.31 -4.72 -9.85
CA ASP A 2 -20.60 -3.46 -9.19
C ASP A 2 -19.29 -2.87 -8.65
N ASN A 3 -18.97 -1.66 -9.10
CA ASN A 3 -17.68 -0.99 -8.91
C ASN A 3 -17.59 -0.27 -7.56
N VAL A 4 -18.14 -0.90 -6.52
CA VAL A 4 -18.05 -0.37 -5.14
C VAL A 4 -16.62 -0.63 -4.64
N PRO A 5 -15.87 0.39 -4.17
CA PRO A 5 -14.54 0.19 -3.61
C PRO A 5 -14.61 -0.79 -2.45
N ARG A 6 -13.82 -1.87 -2.47
CA ARG A 6 -13.76 -2.81 -1.35
C ARG A 6 -12.95 -2.16 -0.24
N GLY A 7 -13.67 -1.50 0.68
CA GLY A 7 -13.06 -0.63 1.70
C GLY A 7 -13.73 0.74 1.84
N ALA A 8 -14.63 1.12 0.91
CA ALA A 8 -15.46 2.31 1.09
C ALA A 8 -16.37 2.10 2.32
N GLY A 9 -16.10 2.86 3.39
CA GLY A 9 -16.83 2.77 4.66
C GLY A 9 -16.12 1.99 5.77
N VAL A 10 -14.85 1.63 5.61
CA VAL A 10 -14.04 1.13 6.73
C VAL A 10 -13.69 2.31 7.62
N ASP A 11 -14.24 2.35 8.83
CA ASP A 11 -13.73 3.19 9.92
C ASP A 11 -12.34 2.67 10.28
N LEU A 12 -11.31 3.19 9.62
CA LEU A 12 -9.93 2.85 9.90
C LEU A 12 -9.67 3.27 11.34
N SER A 13 -9.47 2.31 12.24
CA SER A 13 -9.04 2.67 13.59
C SER A 13 -7.70 3.39 13.48
N ALA A 14 -7.41 4.30 14.41
CA ALA A 14 -6.14 5.05 14.42
C ALA A 14 -4.88 4.15 14.45
N GLU A 15 -5.06 2.84 14.67
CA GLU A 15 -4.01 1.83 14.76
C GLU A 15 -3.84 1.03 13.44
N GLN A 16 -4.66 1.30 12.43
CA GLN A 16 -4.61 0.66 11.12
C GLN A 16 -3.84 1.48 10.08
N ILE A 17 -3.11 0.76 9.24
CA ILE A 17 -2.23 1.25 8.20
C ILE A 17 -2.90 1.02 6.85
N CYS A 18 -2.87 2.05 6.00
CA CYS A 18 -3.23 1.95 4.59
C CYS A 18 -1.98 2.03 3.71
N LEU A 19 -1.87 1.12 2.74
CA LEU A 19 -0.73 1.05 1.83
C LEU A 19 -1.14 1.45 0.42
N VAL A 20 -0.28 2.18 -0.28
CA VAL A 20 -0.35 2.38 -1.73
C VAL A 20 0.96 1.88 -2.32
N ILE A 21 0.88 0.96 -3.28
CA ILE A 21 2.03 0.31 -3.90
C ILE A 21 2.01 0.64 -5.39
N ASP A 22 2.95 1.45 -5.87
CA ASP A 22 3.10 1.74 -7.31
C ASP A 22 3.75 0.56 -8.04
N TYR A 23 3.08 0.07 -9.07
CA TYR A 23 3.58 -0.98 -9.95
C TYR A 23 4.19 -0.45 -11.25
N LYS A 24 4.40 0.87 -11.37
CA LYS A 24 5.14 1.44 -12.50
C LYS A 24 6.52 0.80 -12.64
N GLY A 25 6.81 0.25 -13.83
CA GLY A 25 8.07 -0.45 -14.09
C GLY A 25 8.15 -1.89 -13.59
N TRP A 26 7.06 -2.41 -12.99
CA TRP A 26 6.97 -3.83 -12.63
C TRP A 26 6.85 -4.72 -13.89
N SER A 27 7.48 -5.88 -13.83
CA SER A 27 7.48 -6.91 -14.87
C SER A 27 7.73 -8.30 -14.26
N MET A 28 7.56 -9.36 -15.03
CA MET A 28 7.89 -10.71 -14.56
C MET A 28 9.40 -10.90 -14.33
N PHE A 29 10.26 -10.07 -14.93
CA PHE A 29 11.72 -10.16 -14.76
C PHE A 29 12.22 -9.58 -13.44
N ASN A 30 11.49 -8.63 -12.86
CA ASN A 30 11.78 -8.04 -11.55
C ASN A 30 10.72 -8.43 -10.51
N ALA A 31 9.84 -9.38 -10.84
CA ALA A 31 8.91 -9.95 -9.87
C ALA A 31 9.70 -10.68 -8.77
N PRO A 32 9.38 -10.43 -7.49
CA PRO A 32 10.05 -11.12 -6.40
C PRO A 32 9.80 -12.64 -6.50
N PRO A 33 10.78 -13.47 -6.11
CA PRO A 33 10.57 -14.91 -6.04
C PRO A 33 9.34 -15.25 -5.19
N MET A 34 8.65 -16.33 -5.55
CA MET A 34 7.45 -16.79 -4.83
C MET A 34 7.71 -16.96 -3.32
N LYS A 35 8.90 -17.44 -2.95
CA LYS A 35 9.32 -17.59 -1.55
C LYS A 35 9.32 -16.24 -0.82
N THR A 36 9.97 -15.22 -1.40
CA THR A 36 10.04 -13.87 -0.84
C THR A 36 8.65 -13.24 -0.73
N SER A 37 7.79 -13.44 -1.73
CA SER A 37 6.41 -12.94 -1.72
C SER A 37 5.60 -13.57 -0.58
N LYS A 38 5.73 -14.89 -0.39
CA LYS A 38 5.08 -15.62 0.71
C LYS A 38 5.61 -15.22 2.08
N GLU A 39 6.91 -15.00 2.20
CA GLU A 39 7.54 -14.58 3.46
C GLU A 39 7.10 -13.16 3.85
N THR A 40 7.08 -12.24 2.88
CA THR A 40 6.54 -10.89 3.06
C THR A 40 5.08 -10.94 3.54
N LEU A 41 4.26 -11.74 2.88
CA LEU A 41 2.85 -11.94 3.27
C LEU A 41 2.72 -12.55 4.68
N SER A 42 3.56 -13.53 5.02
CA SER A 42 3.62 -14.15 6.34
C SER A 42 3.99 -13.14 7.42
N ILE A 43 4.94 -12.23 7.16
CA ILE A 43 5.29 -11.15 8.10
C ILE A 43 4.08 -10.23 8.31
N PHE A 44 3.41 -9.80 7.23
CA PHE A 44 2.21 -8.97 7.32
C PHE A 44 1.09 -9.66 8.10
N GLN A 45 0.86 -10.95 7.85
CA GLN A 45 -0.21 -11.70 8.51
C GLN A 45 0.10 -12.02 9.98
N ASN A 46 1.35 -12.34 10.33
CA ASN A 46 1.70 -12.77 11.68
C ASN A 46 2.02 -11.59 12.62
N HIS A 47 2.55 -10.49 12.11
CA HIS A 47 2.88 -9.32 12.93
C HIS A 47 1.84 -8.19 12.83
N TYR A 48 1.02 -8.17 11.77
CA TYR A 48 0.05 -7.10 11.50
C TYR A 48 -1.35 -7.58 11.04
N PRO A 49 -1.92 -8.68 11.58
CA PRO A 49 -3.17 -9.27 11.08
C PRO A 49 -4.37 -8.30 11.09
N GLU A 50 -4.44 -7.44 12.11
CA GLU A 50 -5.52 -6.45 12.28
C GLU A 50 -5.09 -5.02 11.92
N ARG A 51 -3.79 -4.80 11.69
CA ARG A 51 -3.27 -3.45 11.41
C ARG A 51 -3.33 -3.08 9.95
N LEU A 52 -3.41 -4.02 9.01
CA LEU A 52 -3.67 -3.64 7.63
C LEU A 52 -5.14 -3.25 7.48
N GLY A 53 -5.43 -1.98 7.21
CA GLY A 53 -6.78 -1.47 6.95
C GLY A 53 -7.17 -1.64 5.48
N ALA A 54 -6.31 -1.17 4.57
CA ALA A 54 -6.47 -1.33 3.12
C ALA A 54 -5.11 -1.32 2.40
N ALA A 55 -5.03 -1.94 1.23
CA ALA A 55 -3.88 -1.84 0.33
C ALA A 55 -4.35 -1.54 -1.09
N ILE A 56 -3.75 -0.54 -1.73
CA ILE A 56 -3.98 -0.20 -3.14
C ILE A 56 -2.76 -0.63 -3.95
N CYS A 57 -2.95 -1.59 -4.84
CA CYS A 57 -2.03 -1.89 -5.92
C CYS A 57 -2.30 -0.90 -7.06
N TYR A 58 -1.45 0.13 -7.16
CA TYR A 58 -1.62 1.25 -8.07
C TYR A 58 -0.96 1.00 -9.42
N ASN A 59 -1.70 1.28 -10.49
CA ASN A 59 -1.31 1.11 -11.89
C ASN A 59 -0.61 -0.23 -12.22
N PRO A 60 -1.17 -1.40 -11.81
CA PRO A 60 -0.56 -2.69 -12.10
C PRO A 60 -0.57 -2.97 -13.61
N PRO A 61 0.56 -3.41 -14.20
CA PRO A 61 0.57 -3.80 -15.61
C PRO A 61 -0.32 -5.03 -15.82
N THR A 62 -0.90 -5.19 -17.02
CA THR A 62 -1.86 -6.29 -17.30
C THR A 62 -1.32 -7.68 -16.94
N ILE A 63 -0.03 -7.91 -17.12
CA ILE A 63 0.65 -9.17 -16.78
C ILE A 63 0.61 -9.49 -15.27
N PHE A 64 0.47 -8.48 -14.41
CA PHE A 64 0.33 -8.66 -12.96
C PHE A 64 -0.89 -9.53 -12.61
N ARG A 65 -1.96 -9.53 -13.42
CA ARG A 65 -3.13 -10.39 -13.19
C ARG A 65 -2.78 -11.89 -13.14
N ALA A 66 -1.85 -12.33 -13.97
CA ALA A 66 -1.38 -13.71 -13.98
C ALA A 66 -0.59 -14.04 -12.70
N PHE A 67 0.29 -13.13 -12.27
CA PHE A 67 1.02 -13.26 -11.03
C PHE A 67 0.09 -13.24 -9.81
N TRP A 68 -0.87 -12.32 -9.78
CA TRP A 68 -1.89 -12.23 -8.74
C TRP A 68 -2.65 -13.55 -8.57
N GLY A 69 -3.12 -14.15 -9.67
CA GLY A 69 -3.80 -15.45 -9.62
C GLY A 69 -2.92 -16.60 -9.09
N MET A 70 -1.59 -16.48 -9.21
CA MET A 70 -0.66 -17.46 -8.66
C MET A 70 -0.44 -17.28 -7.15
N ILE A 71 -0.45 -16.04 -6.65
CA ILE A 71 -0.18 -15.74 -5.23
C ILE A 71 -1.44 -15.67 -4.37
N SER A 72 -2.58 -15.25 -4.95
CA SER A 72 -3.81 -14.99 -4.22
C SER A 72 -4.36 -16.18 -3.43
N PRO A 73 -4.21 -17.46 -3.86
CA PRO A 73 -4.66 -18.59 -3.06
C PRO A 73 -3.90 -18.77 -1.73
N PHE A 74 -2.74 -18.13 -1.57
CA PHE A 74 -1.94 -18.16 -0.34
C PHE A 74 -2.24 -16.96 0.58
N ILE A 75 -3.15 -16.06 0.18
CA ILE A 75 -3.55 -14.90 0.96
C ILE A 75 -4.77 -15.27 1.79
N ASP A 76 -4.70 -15.02 3.10
CA ASP A 76 -5.82 -15.20 4.00
C ASP A 76 -7.05 -14.37 3.52
N PRO A 77 -8.28 -14.90 3.61
CA PRO A 77 -9.48 -14.22 3.11
C PRO A 77 -9.67 -12.79 3.63
N ASN A 78 -9.33 -12.50 4.89
CA ASN A 78 -9.46 -11.16 5.46
C ASN A 78 -8.43 -10.18 4.88
N THR A 79 -7.24 -10.67 4.54
CA THR A 79 -6.24 -9.84 3.84
C THR A 79 -6.64 -9.62 2.38
N TYR A 80 -7.19 -10.65 1.74
CA TYR A 80 -7.63 -10.58 0.35
C TYR A 80 -8.71 -9.53 0.10
N THR A 81 -9.66 -9.36 1.03
CA THR A 81 -10.74 -8.37 0.91
C THR A 81 -10.26 -6.92 1.02
N LYS A 82 -9.07 -6.69 1.59
CA LYS A 82 -8.47 -5.37 1.81
C LYS A 82 -7.62 -4.88 0.64
N ILE A 83 -7.33 -5.75 -0.33
CA ILE A 83 -6.48 -5.44 -1.48
C ILE A 83 -7.34 -4.94 -2.65
N ASN A 84 -7.03 -3.73 -3.09
CA ASN A 84 -7.71 -3.02 -4.16
C ASN A 84 -6.74 -2.79 -5.32
N PHE A 85 -7.27 -2.81 -6.54
CA PHE A 85 -6.52 -2.47 -7.75
C PHE A 85 -7.07 -1.16 -8.30
N LEU A 86 -6.18 -0.21 -8.57
CA LEU A 86 -6.57 1.11 -9.05
C LEU A 86 -5.61 1.60 -10.12
N GLY A 87 -6.13 2.02 -11.26
CA GLY A 87 -5.37 2.65 -12.34
C GLY A 87 -5.66 4.16 -12.44
N PRO A 88 -4.72 4.95 -12.97
CA PRO A 88 -4.87 6.41 -13.12
C PRO A 88 -6.00 6.83 -14.08
N LYS A 89 -6.52 5.88 -14.88
CA LYS A 89 -7.59 6.12 -15.86
C LYS A 89 -8.94 5.57 -15.39
N ASP A 90 -9.01 4.99 -14.20
CA ASP A 90 -10.25 4.43 -13.69
C ASP A 90 -11.20 5.57 -13.31
N SER A 91 -12.48 5.45 -13.68
CA SER A 91 -13.46 6.52 -13.48
C SER A 91 -13.74 6.83 -12.01
N ASN A 92 -13.53 5.85 -11.12
CA ASN A 92 -13.68 5.97 -9.67
C ASN A 92 -12.34 6.29 -8.95
N HIS A 93 -11.27 6.61 -9.69
CA HIS A 93 -9.93 6.84 -9.13
C HIS A 93 -9.91 7.78 -7.91
N ASN A 94 -10.43 9.00 -8.07
CA ASN A 94 -10.40 10.01 -7.01
C ASN A 94 -11.31 9.63 -5.84
N GLU A 95 -12.43 8.96 -6.10
CA GLU A 95 -13.35 8.49 -5.07
C GLU A 95 -12.67 7.45 -4.16
N VAL A 96 -12.00 6.45 -4.77
CA VAL A 96 -11.28 5.42 -4.03
C VAL A 96 -10.14 6.03 -3.21
N LEU A 97 -9.29 6.88 -3.82
CA LEU A 97 -8.15 7.46 -3.11
C LEU A 97 -8.59 8.40 -1.98
N SER A 98 -9.57 9.28 -2.23
CA SER A 98 -10.05 10.21 -1.19
C SER A 98 -10.79 9.53 -0.05
N SER A 99 -11.34 8.33 -0.27
CA SER A 99 -11.95 7.53 0.81
C SER A 99 -10.91 6.94 1.78
N LEU A 100 -9.65 6.85 1.37
CA LEU A 100 -8.57 6.21 2.15
C LEU A 100 -7.44 7.16 2.54
N PHE A 101 -7.23 8.25 1.78
CA PHE A 101 -6.09 9.15 1.93
C PHE A 101 -6.51 10.62 1.78
N HIS A 102 -5.84 11.47 2.53
CA HIS A 102 -5.85 12.91 2.26
C HIS A 102 -5.03 13.18 1.00
N LEU A 103 -5.70 13.54 -0.11
CA LEU A 103 -5.05 13.67 -1.42
C LEU A 103 -3.92 14.72 -1.41
N ASP A 104 -4.04 15.78 -0.62
CA ASP A 104 -3.01 16.83 -0.47
C ASP A 104 -1.74 16.34 0.26
N LYS A 105 -1.79 15.17 0.90
CA LYS A 105 -0.66 14.50 1.55
C LYS A 105 -0.09 13.35 0.72
N LEU A 106 -0.81 12.92 -0.32
CA LEU A 106 -0.38 11.85 -1.21
C LEU A 106 0.45 12.42 -2.37
N GLU A 107 1.49 11.70 -2.77
CA GLU A 107 2.32 12.10 -3.91
C GLU A 107 1.55 12.13 -5.23
N ASN A 108 1.87 13.09 -6.09
CA ASN A 108 1.29 13.17 -7.44
C ASN A 108 1.54 11.89 -8.26
N ALA A 109 2.67 11.22 -8.06
CA ALA A 109 3.00 9.97 -8.74
C ALA A 109 2.00 8.84 -8.41
N LEU A 110 1.39 8.90 -7.22
CA LEU A 110 0.43 7.93 -6.70
C LEU A 110 -1.03 8.39 -6.85
N GLY A 111 -1.27 9.48 -7.60
CA GLY A 111 -2.61 10.04 -7.80
C GLY A 111 -3.05 11.06 -6.75
N GLY A 112 -2.14 11.50 -5.87
CA GLY A 112 -2.37 12.61 -4.94
C GLY A 112 -2.18 13.99 -5.56
N THR A 113 -2.31 15.03 -4.74
CA THR A 113 -2.20 16.44 -5.10
C THR A 113 -1.19 17.20 -4.23
N SER A 114 -0.32 16.50 -3.51
CA SER A 114 0.71 17.13 -2.68
C SER A 114 1.55 18.12 -3.48
N ALA A 115 1.71 19.33 -2.96
CA ALA A 115 2.54 20.37 -3.56
C ALA A 115 4.04 20.10 -3.40
N VAL A 116 4.42 19.21 -2.48
CA VAL A 116 5.81 18.89 -2.14
C VAL A 116 6.12 17.48 -2.62
N ALA A 117 7.19 17.34 -3.41
CA ALA A 117 7.71 16.03 -3.80
C ALA A 117 8.36 15.36 -2.59
N PHE A 118 8.22 14.05 -2.48
CA PHE A 118 8.87 13.30 -1.42
C PHE A 118 10.40 13.38 -1.56
N ASP A 119 11.05 13.90 -0.52
CA ASP A 119 12.50 13.91 -0.38
C ASP A 119 12.92 12.84 0.62
N PHE A 120 13.59 11.81 0.11
CA PHE A 120 14.05 10.69 0.90
C PHE A 120 15.11 11.09 1.93
N LEU A 121 16.01 12.03 1.60
CA LEU A 121 17.06 12.48 2.52
C LEU A 121 16.49 13.28 3.67
N GLU A 122 15.49 14.13 3.39
CA GLU A 122 14.77 14.87 4.42
C GLU A 122 13.98 13.91 5.34
N TYR A 123 13.32 12.91 4.76
CA TYR A 123 12.62 11.85 5.49
C TYR A 123 13.58 11.07 6.42
N GLU A 124 14.70 10.59 5.90
CA GLU A 124 15.71 9.87 6.68
C GLU A 124 16.33 10.71 7.79
N ALA A 125 16.56 12.01 7.54
CA ALA A 125 17.07 12.92 8.56
C ALA A 125 16.08 13.04 9.72
N ARG A 126 14.80 13.27 9.42
CA ARG A 126 13.72 13.36 10.42
C ARG A 126 13.58 12.07 11.23
N MET A 127 13.57 10.91 10.56
CA MET A 127 13.45 9.61 11.24
C MET A 127 14.59 9.37 12.24
N ARG A 128 15.83 9.73 11.89
CA ARG A 128 16.98 9.63 12.79
C ARG A 128 16.91 10.58 13.98
N GLU A 129 16.28 11.75 13.82
CA GLU A 129 16.05 12.68 14.93
C GLU A 129 14.95 12.18 15.86
N GLU A 130 13.85 11.66 15.33
CA GLU A 130 12.77 11.05 16.09
C GLU A 130 13.24 9.81 16.88
N GLU A 131 14.08 8.96 16.27
CA GLU A 131 14.69 7.80 16.94
C GLU A 131 15.55 8.21 18.14
N LYS A 132 16.34 9.29 18.02
CA LYS A 132 17.13 9.85 19.13
C LYS A 132 16.25 10.41 20.25
N MET A 133 15.08 10.93 19.91
CA MET A 133 14.13 11.49 20.88
C MET A 133 13.39 10.40 21.65
N PHE A 134 13.09 9.28 20.98
CA PHE A 134 12.35 8.15 21.57
C PHE A 134 13.25 7.17 22.33
N ASN A 135 14.53 7.07 21.95
CA ASN A 135 15.51 6.25 22.63
C ASN A 135 16.75 7.10 23.01
N PRO A 136 16.62 8.03 23.96
CA PRO A 136 17.76 8.82 24.42
C PRO A 136 18.76 7.86 25.04
N VAL A 137 19.91 7.71 24.40
CA VAL A 137 20.97 6.78 24.80
C VAL A 137 21.23 6.91 26.30
N GLN A 138 20.94 5.85 27.08
CA GLN A 138 21.51 5.70 28.41
C GLN A 138 23.00 5.44 28.23
N HIS A 139 23.81 6.46 28.51
CA HIS A 139 25.27 6.35 28.60
C HIS A 139 25.71 5.42 29.74
#